data_AF-A0A955BRX4-F1
#
_entry.id   AF-A0A955BRX4-F1
#
_cell.length_a   1.000
_cell.length_b   1.000
_cell.length_c   1.000
_cell.angle_alpha   90.00
_cell.angle_beta   90.00
_cell.angle_gamma   90.00
#
_symmetry.space_group_name_H-M   'P 1'
#
loop_
_entity.id
_entity.type
_entity.pdbx_description
1 polymer ?
#
loop_
_entity_poly.entity_id
_entity_poly.type
_entity_poly.pdbx_seq_one_letter_code
_entity_poly.pdbx_strand_id
1 'polypeptide(L)'
;MSEKQPQDDGARHEDLLETAEMLVWSLLDEQITDAQLAELEQMLAESEAVRERYVDCVQLHVELQDYHAVDHKADESGEKPRIPVLGNLFPEGSPGAFPTPRP
;
A
#
# COMPACT_ATOMS: atom_id res chain seq x y z
N MET A 1 45.79 1.86 -21.07
CA MET A 1 44.70 1.57 -22.02
C MET A 1 43.56 0.96 -21.21
N SER A 2 42.35 1.34 -21.59
CA SER A 2 41.02 1.17 -20.99
C SER A 2 40.70 -0.16 -20.31
N GLU A 3 39.68 -0.14 -19.43
CA GLU A 3 38.68 -1.19 -19.11
C GLU A 3 38.31 -1.09 -17.62
N LYS A 4 37.05 -1.04 -17.16
CA LYS A 4 35.72 -1.29 -17.73
C LYS A 4 34.75 -0.95 -16.60
N GLN A 5 33.76 -0.08 -16.84
CA GLN A 5 32.76 0.34 -15.86
C GLN A 5 31.44 -0.35 -16.23
N PRO A 6 30.87 -1.23 -15.37
CA PRO A 6 29.50 -1.70 -15.60
C PRO A 6 28.73 -1.83 -14.27
N GLN A 7 27.94 -0.82 -13.89
CA GLN A 7 26.88 -0.94 -12.86
C GLN A 7 26.13 0.40 -12.76
N ASP A 8 25.05 0.60 -13.51
CA ASP A 8 24.08 1.69 -13.24
C ASP A 8 22.69 1.48 -13.90
N ASP A 9 22.49 0.44 -14.72
CA ASP A 9 21.22 0.26 -15.44
C ASP A 9 20.06 -0.29 -14.57
N GLY A 10 20.37 -1.01 -13.49
CA GLY A 10 19.36 -1.60 -12.60
C GLY A 10 18.64 -0.58 -11.72
N ALA A 11 19.40 0.31 -11.08
CA ALA A 11 18.85 1.31 -10.16
C ALA A 11 17.84 2.24 -10.86
N ARG A 12 18.17 2.71 -12.06
CA ARG A 12 17.27 3.57 -12.86
C ARG A 12 15.96 2.87 -13.24
N HIS A 13 16.00 1.55 -13.39
CA HIS A 13 14.81 0.77 -13.69
C HIS A 13 13.91 0.65 -12.46
N GLU A 14 14.51 0.51 -11.28
CA GLU A 14 13.79 0.54 -9.99
C GLU A 14 13.16 1.91 -9.74
N ASP A 15 13.91 3.02 -9.92
CA ASP A 15 13.40 4.39 -9.78
C ASP A 15 12.17 4.63 -10.68
N LEU A 16 12.20 4.10 -11.91
CA LEU A 16 11.12 4.23 -12.89
C LEU A 16 9.88 3.45 -12.43
N LEU A 17 10.05 2.23 -11.92
CA LEU A 17 8.94 1.42 -11.39
C LEU A 17 8.33 2.04 -10.13
N GLU A 18 9.14 2.58 -9.23
CA GLU A 18 8.68 3.26 -8.02
C GLU A 18 7.89 4.54 -8.36
N THR A 19 8.39 5.31 -9.34
CA THR A 19 7.70 6.51 -9.83
C THR A 19 6.35 6.14 -10.45
N ALA A 20 6.33 5.11 -11.30
CA ALA A 20 5.10 4.64 -11.91
C ALA A 20 4.10 4.18 -10.85
N GLU A 21 4.51 3.38 -9.87
CA GLU A 21 3.64 2.92 -8.78
C GLU A 21 2.99 4.09 -8.03
N MET A 22 3.77 5.12 -7.67
CA MET A 22 3.25 6.32 -7.01
C MET A 22 2.19 7.06 -7.87
N LEU A 23 2.39 7.15 -9.18
CA LEU A 23 1.40 7.71 -10.09
C LEU A 23 0.14 6.83 -10.20
N VAL A 24 0.27 5.51 -10.22
CA VAL A 24 -0.87 4.58 -10.26
C VAL A 24 -1.71 4.72 -9.00
N TRP A 25 -1.11 4.78 -7.82
CA TRP A 25 -1.84 5.05 -6.58
C TRP A 25 -2.55 6.41 -6.62
N SER A 26 -1.88 7.45 -7.11
CA SER A 26 -2.50 8.78 -7.28
C SER A 26 -3.69 8.75 -8.24
N LEU A 27 -3.64 7.94 -9.31
CA LEU A 27 -4.73 7.76 -10.25
C LEU A 27 -5.92 7.05 -9.59
N LEU A 28 -5.66 5.97 -8.85
CA LEU A 28 -6.69 5.18 -8.17
C LEU A 28 -7.43 5.99 -7.10
N ASP A 29 -6.73 6.89 -6.41
CA ASP A 29 -7.31 7.78 -5.40
C ASP A 29 -7.93 9.07 -6.00
N GLU A 30 -8.01 9.19 -7.34
CA GLU A 30 -8.51 10.38 -8.06
C GLU A 30 -7.72 11.69 -7.78
N GLN A 31 -6.47 11.57 -7.34
CA GLN A 31 -5.59 12.68 -6.96
C GLN A 31 -4.52 13.00 -8.01
N ILE A 32 -4.55 12.32 -9.17
CA ILE A 32 -3.60 12.52 -10.27
C ILE A 32 -3.93 13.80 -11.06
N THR A 33 -2.91 14.55 -11.46
CA THR A 33 -3.06 15.69 -12.38
C THR A 33 -2.98 15.26 -13.85
N ASP A 34 -3.52 16.05 -14.78
CA ASP A 34 -3.43 15.76 -16.22
C ASP A 34 -1.98 15.56 -16.72
N ALA A 35 -1.04 16.34 -16.16
CA ALA A 35 0.38 16.22 -16.52
C ALA A 35 0.99 14.89 -16.06
N GLN A 36 0.67 14.48 -14.84
CA GLN A 36 1.11 13.19 -14.28
C GLN A 36 0.44 12.01 -14.97
N LEU A 37 -0.82 12.15 -15.37
CA LEU A 37 -1.53 11.13 -16.14
C LEU A 37 -0.85 10.91 -17.49
N ALA A 38 -0.53 11.98 -18.22
CA ALA A 38 0.19 11.88 -19.49
C ALA A 38 1.58 11.24 -19.32
N GLU A 39 2.28 11.53 -18.21
CA GLU A 39 3.57 10.91 -17.88
C GLU A 39 3.40 9.40 -17.62
N LEU A 40 2.39 9.00 -16.85
CA LEU A 40 2.07 7.60 -16.59
C LEU A 40 1.69 6.86 -17.87
N GLU A 41 0.87 7.46 -18.74
CA GLU A 41 0.48 6.90 -20.04
C GLU A 41 1.71 6.68 -20.93
N GLN A 42 2.65 7.62 -20.91
CA GLN A 42 3.90 7.49 -21.64
C GLN A 42 4.74 6.33 -21.09
N MET A 43 4.92 6.23 -19.77
CA MET A 43 5.66 5.11 -19.15
C MET A 43 5.01 3.75 -19.47
N LEU A 44 3.68 3.67 -19.44
CA LEU A 44 2.92 2.47 -19.79
C LEU A 44 3.07 2.07 -21.25
N ALA A 45 3.22 3.03 -22.16
CA ALA A 45 3.45 2.75 -23.58
C ALA A 45 4.86 2.16 -23.81
N GLU A 46 5.86 2.68 -23.10
CA GLU A 46 7.28 2.39 -23.35
C GLU A 46 7.80 1.15 -22.61
N SER A 47 7.26 0.82 -21.42
CA SER A 47 7.78 -0.26 -20.56
C SER A 47 6.75 -1.34 -20.25
N GLU A 48 7.09 -2.60 -20.54
CA GLU A 48 6.28 -3.76 -20.15
C GLU A 48 6.24 -3.95 -18.63
N ALA A 49 7.37 -3.77 -17.95
CA ALA A 49 7.45 -3.91 -16.49
C ALA A 49 6.56 -2.89 -15.75
N VAL A 50 6.37 -1.69 -16.32
CA VAL A 50 5.44 -0.69 -15.78
C VAL A 50 3.98 -1.13 -15.94
N ARG A 51 3.65 -1.77 -17.07
CA ARG A 51 2.29 -2.32 -17.29
C ARG A 51 1.99 -3.46 -16.32
N GLU A 52 2.94 -4.34 -16.06
CA GLU A 52 2.80 -5.38 -15.06
C GLU A 52 2.56 -4.78 -13.67
N ARG A 53 3.40 -3.80 -13.27
CA ARG A 53 3.25 -3.10 -12.00
C ARG A 53 1.89 -2.40 -11.86
N TYR A 54 1.41 -1.77 -12.93
CA TYR A 54 0.09 -1.15 -12.95
C TYR A 54 -1.02 -2.15 -12.62
N VAL A 55 -1.00 -3.34 -13.26
CA VAL A 55 -2.01 -4.38 -13.03
C VAL A 55 -1.94 -4.87 -11.58
N ASP A 56 -0.74 -5.08 -11.04
CA ASP A 56 -0.55 -5.48 -9.64
C ASP A 56 -1.14 -4.45 -8.65
N CYS A 57 -0.87 -3.15 -8.87
CA CYS A 57 -1.41 -2.08 -8.03
C CYS A 57 -2.94 -2.00 -8.09
N VAL A 58 -3.52 -2.10 -9.29
CA VAL A 58 -4.99 -2.09 -9.47
C VAL A 58 -5.62 -3.30 -8.80
N GLN A 59 -5.02 -4.48 -8.94
CA GLN A 59 -5.51 -5.70 -8.31
C GLN A 59 -5.50 -5.58 -6.79
N LEU A 60 -4.40 -5.14 -6.20
CA LEU A 60 -4.30 -4.90 -4.76
C LEU A 60 -5.33 -3.87 -4.27
N HIS A 61 -5.54 -2.79 -5.03
CA HIS A 61 -6.53 -1.77 -4.68
C HIS A 61 -7.95 -2.35 -4.65
N VAL A 62 -8.32 -3.18 -5.63
CA VAL A 62 -9.62 -3.88 -5.65
C VAL A 62 -9.76 -4.84 -4.48
N GLU A 63 -8.72 -5.63 -4.16
CA GLU A 63 -8.72 -6.57 -3.03
C GLU A 63 -8.89 -5.83 -1.69
N LEU A 64 -8.23 -4.69 -1.52
CA LEU A 64 -8.40 -3.84 -0.33
C LEU A 64 -9.82 -3.26 -0.24
N GLN A 65 -10.38 -2.78 -1.36
CA GLN A 65 -11.76 -2.30 -1.39
C GLN A 65 -12.76 -3.41 -1.01
N ASP A 66 -12.58 -4.62 -1.55
CA ASP A 66 -13.44 -5.77 -1.25
C ASP A 66 -13.37 -6.17 0.23
N TYR A 67 -12.15 -6.27 0.79
CA TYR A 67 -11.94 -6.58 2.20
C TYR A 67 -12.70 -5.62 3.12
N HIS A 68 -12.58 -4.31 2.88
CA HIS A 68 -13.29 -3.30 3.67
C HIS A 68 -14.79 -3.23 3.37
N ALA A 69 -15.23 -3.59 2.17
CA ALA A 69 -16.66 -3.65 1.83
C ALA A 69 -17.40 -4.78 2.57
N VAL A 70 -16.71 -5.90 2.87
CA VAL A 70 -17.28 -7.03 3.62
C VAL A 70 -17.45 -6.70 5.11
N ASP A 71 -16.48 -6.03 5.74
CA ASP A 71 -16.58 -5.59 7.14
C ASP A 71 -17.75 -4.62 7.38
N HIS A 72 -18.04 -3.74 6.41
CA HIS A 72 -19.16 -2.79 6.52
C HIS A 72 -20.55 -3.40 6.27
N LYS A 73 -20.65 -4.60 5.68
CA LYS A 73 -21.93 -5.30 5.50
C LYS A 73 -22.31 -6.22 6.66
N ALA A 74 -21.38 -6.52 7.57
CA ALA A 74 -21.65 -7.36 8.73
C ALA A 74 -22.32 -6.59 9.90
N ASP A 75 -22.29 -5.26 9.92
CA ASP A 75 -22.73 -4.46 11.07
C ASP A 75 -24.21 -3.98 11.03
N GLU A 76 -25.00 -4.36 10.01
CA GLU A 76 -26.48 -4.25 10.09
C GLU A 76 -27.14 -5.42 10.85
N SER A 77 -26.32 -6.29 11.45
CA SER A 77 -26.79 -7.29 12.44
C SER A 77 -25.89 -7.29 13.67
N GLY A 78 -25.93 -6.20 14.44
CA GLY A 78 -26.07 -6.26 15.90
C GLY A 78 -25.11 -7.11 16.75
N GLU A 79 -23.95 -7.53 16.26
CA GLU A 79 -22.94 -8.24 17.05
C GLU A 79 -21.57 -7.62 16.81
N LYS A 80 -21.18 -6.76 17.75
CA LYS A 80 -19.86 -6.11 17.80
C LYS A 80 -18.76 -7.14 17.56
N PRO A 81 -17.92 -7.00 16.52
CA PRO A 81 -16.75 -7.85 16.36
C PRO A 81 -15.79 -7.53 17.51
N ARG A 82 -15.68 -8.48 18.45
CA ARG A 82 -14.60 -8.48 19.43
C ARG A 82 -13.32 -8.76 18.67
N ILE A 83 -12.65 -7.69 18.25
CA ILE A 83 -11.28 -7.75 17.74
C ILE A 83 -10.46 -8.52 18.79
N PRO A 84 -9.87 -9.69 18.49
CA PRO A 84 -8.84 -10.25 19.33
C PRO A 84 -7.62 -9.34 19.18
N VAL A 85 -7.56 -8.32 20.04
CA VAL A 85 -6.37 -7.50 20.27
C VAL A 85 -5.23 -8.45 20.59
N LEU A 86 -4.33 -8.64 19.63
CA LEU A 86 -2.93 -9.11 19.74
C LEU A 86 -2.53 -9.51 21.18
N GLY A 87 -2.94 -10.72 21.59
CA GLY A 87 -2.73 -11.25 22.94
C GLY A 87 -1.31 -11.76 23.21
N ASN A 88 -0.31 -11.33 22.43
CA ASN A 88 1.03 -11.93 22.45
C ASN A 88 2.18 -10.90 22.44
N LEU A 89 1.90 -9.60 22.61
CA LEU A 89 2.96 -8.57 22.67
C LEU A 89 3.20 -7.98 24.07
N PHE A 90 2.51 -8.47 25.10
CA PHE A 90 2.86 -8.11 26.48
C PHE A 90 3.55 -9.30 27.16
N PRO A 91 4.89 -9.27 27.35
CA PRO A 91 5.53 -10.16 28.29
C PRO A 91 4.93 -9.91 29.67
N GLU A 92 4.34 -10.97 30.20
CA GLU A 92 3.87 -11.18 31.56
C GLU A 92 4.87 -10.63 32.58
N GLY A 93 4.54 -9.49 33.22
CA GLY A 93 5.33 -8.98 34.34
C GLY A 93 5.39 -7.47 34.50
N SER A 94 4.27 -6.81 34.82
CA SER A 94 4.33 -5.51 35.49
C SER A 94 3.13 -5.30 36.42
N PRO A 95 3.31 -5.36 37.76
CA PRO A 95 2.25 -5.05 38.71
C PRO A 95 2.15 -3.53 38.85
N GLY A 96 1.49 -2.89 37.88
CA GLY A 96 1.19 -1.46 37.89
C GLY A 96 -0.26 -1.23 38.30
N ALA A 97 -0.46 -0.83 39.56
CA ALA A 97 -1.76 -0.49 40.13
C ALA A 97 -2.48 0.63 39.35
N PHE A 98 -3.75 0.40 39.01
CA PHE A 98 -4.66 1.47 38.59
C PHE A 98 -5.29 2.13 39.84
N PRO A 99 -5.26 3.46 39.98
CA PRO A 99 -5.96 4.13 41.07
C PRO A 99 -7.47 4.10 40.81
N THR A 100 -8.23 3.51 41.73
CA THR A 100 -9.69 3.60 41.76
C THR A 100 -10.13 5.03 42.09
N PRO A 101 -11.10 5.62 41.37
CA PRO A 101 -11.75 6.85 41.84
C PRO A 101 -12.61 6.51 43.06
N ARG A 102 -12.40 7.23 44.15
CA ARG A 102 -13.13 7.06 45.41
C ARG A 102 -14.48 7.81 45.33
N PRO A 103 -15.58 7.27 45.88
CA PRO A 103 -16.88 7.94 45.95
C PRO A 103 -16.88 9.18 46.86
#